data_AF-A0A851ZBK8-F1
#
_entry.id   AF-A0A851ZBK8-F1
#
_cell.length_a   1.000
_cell.length_b   1.000
_cell.length_c   1.000
_cell.angle_alpha   90.00
_cell.angle_beta   90.00
_cell.angle_gamma   90.00
#
_symmetry.space_group_name_H-M   'P 1'
#
loop_
_entity.id
_entity.type
_entity.pdbx_description
1 polymer ?
#
loop_
_entity_poly.entity_id
_entity_poly.type
_entity_poly.pdbx_seq_one_letter_code
_entity_poly.pdbx_strand_id
1 'polypeptide(L)'
;QLRAAETEIRDLQSEFELEKINYLGTIRRLERDLLLFQQLLEQVQTLVRRDCNYSNLEKIKRESVWDEETGCWKIPQPIIEKTHLPAVPALPQPKPAQKSPAAETPGAAHSVLRFQPEEDRYKLVLNRSDSETIASNYFGLSRARQIL
;
A
#
# COMPACT_ATOMS: atom_id res chain seq x y z
N GLN A 1 48.67 27.23 1.66
CA GLN A 1 48.07 26.11 2.40
C GLN A 1 46.90 26.57 3.26
N LEU A 2 47.06 27.55 4.16
CA LEU A 2 45.94 28.06 4.99
C LEU A 2 44.71 28.52 4.18
N ARG A 3 44.89 29.36 3.15
CA ARG A 3 43.78 29.82 2.31
C ARG A 3 43.03 28.71 1.57
N ALA A 4 43.76 27.66 1.14
CA ALA A 4 43.15 26.52 0.48
C ALA A 4 42.27 25.72 1.48
N ALA A 5 42.77 25.53 2.70
CA ALA A 5 42.01 24.89 3.77
C ALA A 5 40.79 25.74 4.21
N GLU A 6 40.91 27.07 4.26
CA GLU A 6 39.78 27.97 4.57
C GLU A 6 38.69 27.90 3.50
N THR A 7 39.06 27.83 2.22
CA THR A 7 38.11 27.62 1.12
C THR A 7 37.46 26.24 1.22
N GLU A 8 38.24 25.18 1.44
CA GLU A 8 37.72 23.83 1.58
C GLU A 8 36.74 23.69 2.75
N ILE A 9 37.03 24.30 3.90
CA ILE A 9 36.11 24.34 5.05
C ILE A 9 34.79 25.02 4.67
N ARG A 10 34.85 26.14 3.95
CA ARG A 10 33.65 26.89 3.54
C ARG A 10 32.81 26.09 2.55
N ASP A 11 33.46 25.44 1.58
CA ASP A 11 32.79 24.64 0.57
C ASP A 11 32.07 23.46 1.24
N LEU A 12 32.74 22.72 2.13
CA LEU A 12 32.13 21.64 2.91
C LEU A 12 30.96 22.09 3.78
N GLN A 13 31.06 23.27 4.41
CA GLN A 13 29.95 23.83 5.19
C GLN A 13 28.75 24.16 4.29
N SER A 14 28.98 24.74 3.12
CA SER A 14 27.92 25.06 2.17
C SER A 14 27.24 23.81 1.61
N GLU A 15 28.00 22.75 1.34
CA GLU A 15 27.47 21.45 0.91
C GLU A 15 26.60 20.82 1.99
N PHE A 16 27.07 20.83 3.24
CA PHE A 16 26.32 20.30 4.38
C PHE A 16 25.01 21.07 4.61
N GLU A 17 25.03 22.40 4.50
CA GLU A 17 23.83 23.23 4.62
C GLU A 17 22.82 22.93 3.50
N LEU A 18 23.29 22.78 2.27
CA LEU A 18 22.44 22.42 1.13
C LEU A 18 21.81 21.03 1.32
N GLU A 19 22.61 20.05 1.75
CA GLU A 19 22.14 18.69 2.00
C GLU A 19 21.10 18.65 3.12
N LYS A 20 21.32 19.40 4.20
CA LYS A 20 20.35 19.58 5.28
C LYS A 20 19.03 20.16 4.78
N ILE A 21 19.06 21.17 3.90
CA ILE A 21 17.85 21.75 3.31
C ILE A 21 17.10 20.68 2.49
N ASN A 22 17.82 19.88 1.70
CA ASN A 22 17.23 18.82 0.89
C ASN A 22 16.63 17.70 1.75
N TYR A 23 17.30 17.29 2.82
CA TYR A 23 16.78 16.30 3.76
C TYR A 23 15.52 16.80 4.45
N LEU A 24 15.52 18.04 4.96
CA LEU A 24 14.33 18.64 5.56
C LEU A 24 13.17 18.77 4.56
N GLY A 25 13.48 19.08 3.30
CA GLY A 25 12.51 19.09 2.21
C GLY A 25 11.87 17.72 1.97
N THR A 26 12.68 16.66 2.00
CA THR A 26 12.22 15.27 1.86
C THR A 26 11.36 14.84 3.04
N ILE A 27 11.77 15.11 4.28
CA ILE A 27 10.99 14.80 5.49
C ILE A 27 9.61 15.45 5.40
N ARG A 28 9.54 16.77 5.14
CA ARG A 28 8.28 17.49 5.02
C ARG A 28 7.37 16.94 3.92
N ARG A 29 7.94 16.46 2.81
CA ARG A 29 7.16 15.81 1.74
C ARG A 29 6.59 14.48 2.22
N LEU A 30 7.44 13.63 2.80
CA LEU A 30 7.03 12.32 3.32
C LEU A 30 5.99 12.44 4.44
N GLU A 31 6.10 13.44 5.31
CA GLU A 31 5.10 13.75 6.34
C GLU A 31 3.73 14.10 5.72
N ARG A 32 3.70 14.90 4.65
CA ARG A 32 2.46 15.21 3.92
C ARG A 32 1.86 13.98 3.26
N ASP A 33 2.69 13.15 2.64
CA ASP A 33 2.24 11.91 2.00
C ASP A 33 1.66 10.94 3.05
N LEU A 34 2.30 10.82 4.22
CA LEU A 34 1.80 10.01 5.34
C LEU A 34 0.44 10.50 5.85
N LEU A 35 0.27 11.81 6.01
CA LEU A 35 -1.02 12.41 6.40
C LEU A 35 -2.11 12.12 5.37
N LEU A 36 -1.79 12.24 4.08
CA LEU A 36 -2.73 11.92 3.00
C LEU A 36 -3.15 10.44 3.05
N PHE A 37 -2.19 9.51 3.21
CA PHE A 37 -2.51 8.09 3.30
C PHE A 37 -3.33 7.77 4.54
N GLN A 38 -3.06 8.41 5.67
CA GLN A 38 -3.88 8.26 6.88
C GLN A 38 -5.32 8.73 6.65
N GLN A 39 -5.51 9.91 6.07
CA GLN A 39 -6.85 10.43 5.74
C GLN A 39 -7.60 9.52 4.77
N LEU A 40 -6.94 9.06 3.71
CA LEU A 40 -7.54 8.15 2.74
C LEU A 40 -7.95 6.83 3.40
N LEU A 41 -7.09 6.28 4.26
CA LEU A 41 -7.35 5.04 4.97
C LEU A 41 -8.56 5.17 5.90
N GLU A 42 -8.68 6.29 6.63
CA GLU A 42 -9.85 6.60 7.48
C GLU A 42 -11.15 6.66 6.66
N GLN A 43 -11.11 7.28 5.47
CA GLN A 43 -12.27 7.32 4.58
C GLN A 43 -12.64 5.92 4.06
N VAL A 44 -11.66 5.18 3.55
CA VAL A 44 -11.86 3.84 2.97
C VAL A 44 -12.33 2.84 4.03
N GLN A 45 -11.85 2.95 5.28
CA GLN A 45 -12.27 2.07 6.37
C GLN A 45 -13.79 2.06 6.56
N THR A 46 -14.46 3.21 6.39
CA THR A 46 -15.92 3.30 6.52
C THR A 46 -16.67 2.51 5.45
N LEU A 47 -16.02 2.25 4.32
CA LEU A 47 -16.57 1.48 3.19
C LEU A 47 -16.32 -0.02 3.33
N VAL A 48 -15.43 -0.44 4.25
CA VAL A 48 -15.11 -1.85 4.48
C VAL A 48 -16.29 -2.54 5.17
N ARG A 49 -16.62 -3.74 4.70
CA ARG A 49 -17.68 -4.56 5.29
C ARG A 49 -17.41 -4.84 6.77
N ARG A 50 -18.47 -4.79 7.58
CA ARG A 50 -18.39 -4.99 9.04
C ARG A 50 -18.00 -6.41 9.45
N ASP A 51 -18.25 -7.39 8.59
CA ASP A 51 -17.87 -8.79 8.80
C ASP A 51 -16.43 -9.11 8.34
N CYS A 52 -15.66 -8.10 7.91
CA CYS A 52 -14.26 -8.25 7.57
C CYS A 52 -13.36 -7.81 8.74
N ASN A 53 -12.26 -8.51 8.98
CA ASN A 53 -11.25 -8.12 10.00
C ASN A 53 -10.67 -6.72 9.75
N TYR A 54 -10.56 -6.28 8.49
CA TYR A 54 -10.11 -4.93 8.11
C TYR A 54 -11.08 -3.81 8.48
N SER A 55 -12.29 -4.13 8.98
CA SER A 55 -13.16 -3.11 9.57
C SER A 55 -12.55 -2.49 10.84
N ASN A 56 -11.60 -3.18 11.50
CA ASN A 56 -10.84 -2.69 12.64
C ASN A 56 -9.34 -2.59 12.30
N LEU A 57 -8.95 -1.48 11.66
CA LEU A 57 -7.56 -1.25 11.26
C LEU A 57 -6.60 -1.12 12.44
N GLU A 58 -7.06 -0.67 13.61
CA GLU A 58 -6.23 -0.60 14.81
C GLU A 58 -5.83 -2.00 15.30
N LYS A 59 -6.71 -2.99 15.17
CA LYS A 59 -6.36 -4.40 15.43
C LYS A 59 -5.32 -4.89 14.41
N ILE A 60 -5.55 -4.66 13.12
CA ILE A 60 -4.63 -5.05 12.04
C ILE A 60 -3.24 -4.45 12.27
N LYS A 61 -3.14 -3.16 12.63
CA LYS A 61 -1.86 -2.49 12.93
C LYS A 61 -1.11 -3.18 14.07
N ARG A 62 -1.79 -3.53 15.16
CA ARG A 62 -1.17 -4.22 16.31
C ARG A 62 -0.69 -5.64 15.99
N GLU A 63 -1.38 -6.31 15.07
CA GLU A 63 -1.04 -7.67 14.62
C GLU A 63 0.00 -7.67 13.50
N SER A 64 0.30 -6.50 12.92
CA SER A 64 1.29 -6.36 11.85
C SER A 64 2.69 -6.28 12.42
N VAL A 65 3.64 -6.92 11.74
CA VAL A 65 5.04 -7.01 12.19
C VAL A 65 5.95 -6.58 11.06
N TRP A 66 6.96 -5.75 11.36
CA TRP A 66 7.99 -5.39 10.39
C TRP A 66 8.90 -6.58 10.14
N ASP A 67 9.07 -6.94 8.87
CA ASP A 67 10.03 -7.94 8.44
C ASP A 67 11.29 -7.27 7.92
N GLU A 68 12.38 -7.39 8.67
CA GLU A 68 13.69 -6.83 8.32
C GLU A 68 14.33 -7.54 7.11
N GLU A 69 14.02 -8.82 6.88
CA GLU A 69 14.60 -9.58 5.77
C GLU A 69 14.05 -9.09 4.42
N THR A 70 12.75 -8.81 4.37
CA THR A 70 12.07 -8.34 3.16
C THR A 70 11.93 -6.83 3.11
N GLY A 71 12.21 -6.11 4.20
CA GLY A 71 12.01 -4.67 4.33
C GLY A 71 10.55 -4.27 4.15
N CYS A 72 9.60 -5.08 4.64
CA CYS A 72 8.18 -4.80 4.48
C CYS A 72 7.35 -5.22 5.71
N TRP A 73 6.17 -4.61 5.86
CA TRP A 73 5.22 -4.99 6.91
C TRP A 73 4.50 -6.30 6.53
N LYS A 74 4.55 -7.30 7.41
CA LYS A 74 3.68 -8.47 7.38
C LYS A 74 2.32 -8.09 7.95
N ILE A 75 1.34 -7.93 7.07
CA ILE A 75 -0.03 -7.56 7.42
C ILE A 75 -0.93 -8.81 7.37
N PRO A 76 -1.81 -9.04 8.36
CA PRO A 76 -2.78 -10.13 8.33
C PRO A 76 -3.65 -10.13 7.06
N GLN A 77 -3.94 -11.30 6.50
CA GLN A 77 -4.78 -11.40 5.29
C GLN A 77 -6.25 -11.00 5.56
N PRO A 78 -6.98 -10.52 4.54
CA PRO A 78 -8.41 -10.23 4.68
C PRO A 78 -9.23 -11.51 4.92
N ILE A 79 -10.02 -11.52 5.99
CA ILE A 79 -10.88 -12.63 6.38
C ILE A 79 -12.29 -12.10 6.62
N ILE A 80 -13.29 -12.79 6.05
CA ILE A 80 -14.71 -12.50 6.25
C ILE A 80 -15.27 -13.51 7.26
N GLU A 81 -15.69 -13.02 8.42
CA GLU A 81 -16.33 -13.82 9.47
C GLU A 81 -17.80 -14.05 9.12
N LYS A 82 -18.16 -15.31 8.84
CA LYS A 82 -19.55 -15.68 8.60
C LYS A 82 -20.27 -15.92 9.92
N THR A 83 -20.99 -14.93 10.39
CA THR A 83 -21.86 -15.09 11.56
C THR A 83 -23.21 -15.67 11.12
N HIS A 84 -23.53 -16.86 11.62
CA HIS A 84 -24.87 -17.43 11.48
C HIS A 84 -25.73 -17.00 12.66
N LEU A 85 -26.93 -16.49 12.37
CA LEU A 85 -27.91 -16.26 13.43
C LEU A 85 -28.31 -17.62 14.02
N PRO A 86 -28.46 -17.74 15.35
CA PRO A 86 -29.00 -18.95 15.96
C PRO A 86 -30.39 -19.21 15.38
N ALA A 87 -30.63 -20.43 14.90
CA ALA A 87 -31.94 -20.83 14.43
C ALA A 87 -32.93 -20.70 15.59
N VAL A 88 -33.88 -19.77 15.47
CA VAL A 88 -35.00 -19.69 16.41
C VAL A 88 -35.82 -20.97 16.22
N PRO A 89 -36.05 -21.79 17.26
CA PRO A 89 -36.95 -22.92 17.16
C PRO A 89 -38.30 -22.38 16.68
N ALA A 90 -38.74 -22.83 15.50
CA ALA A 90 -40.05 -22.46 14.99
C ALA A 90 -41.09 -22.80 16.05
N LEU A 91 -41.81 -21.79 16.56
CA LEU A 91 -43.03 -22.06 17.31
C LEU A 91 -43.93 -22.97 16.45
N PRO A 92 -44.59 -23.97 17.02
CA PRO A 92 -45.44 -24.89 16.27
C PRO A 92 -46.49 -24.10 15.50
N GLN A 93 -46.30 -23.99 14.19
CA GLN A 93 -47.33 -23.47 13.30
C GLN A 93 -48.47 -24.48 13.23
N PRO A 94 -49.73 -24.05 13.34
CA PRO A 94 -50.86 -24.91 13.02
C PRO A 94 -50.83 -25.26 11.52
N LYS A 95 -51.18 -26.53 11.25
CA LYS A 95 -51.08 -27.30 9.99
C LYS A 95 -51.37 -26.53 8.68
N PRO A 96 -50.69 -26.90 7.56
CA PRO A 96 -50.89 -26.28 6.26
C PRO A 96 -52.15 -26.80 5.56
N ALA A 97 -52.87 -25.90 4.88
CA ALA A 97 -53.91 -26.24 3.93
C ALA A 97 -53.29 -26.56 2.55
N GLN A 98 -53.49 -27.81 2.10
CA GLN A 98 -53.49 -28.28 0.70
C GLN A 98 -54.29 -27.33 -0.23
N LYS A 99 -54.05 -27.09 -1.53
CA LYS A 99 -53.29 -27.65 -2.68
C LYS A 99 -53.20 -26.51 -3.73
N SER A 100 -52.23 -26.43 -4.66
CA SER A 100 -52.28 -26.98 -6.04
C SER A 100 -51.15 -26.35 -6.90
N PRO A 101 -50.82 -26.92 -8.10
CA PRO A 101 -49.43 -26.99 -8.60
C PRO A 101 -49.12 -26.20 -9.90
N ALA A 102 -47.85 -26.33 -10.31
CA ALA A 102 -47.27 -26.24 -11.66
C ALA A 102 -46.87 -24.87 -12.23
N ALA A 103 -45.54 -24.68 -12.39
CA ALA A 103 -44.90 -24.31 -13.65
C ALA A 103 -43.37 -24.48 -13.53
N GLU A 104 -42.78 -25.20 -14.49
CA GLU A 104 -41.36 -25.53 -14.57
C GLU A 104 -40.54 -24.45 -15.32
N THR A 105 -39.22 -24.44 -15.02
CA THR A 105 -38.07 -24.11 -15.92
C THR A 105 -37.58 -22.64 -16.05
N PRO A 106 -36.31 -22.39 -16.49
CA PRO A 106 -35.09 -22.37 -15.67
C PRO A 106 -34.21 -21.10 -15.86
N GLY A 107 -33.13 -20.98 -15.08
CA GLY A 107 -31.87 -20.44 -15.62
C GLY A 107 -31.44 -19.07 -15.10
N ALA A 108 -30.70 -19.05 -13.98
CA ALA A 108 -29.79 -17.96 -13.66
C ALA A 108 -28.75 -18.44 -12.63
N ALA A 109 -27.64 -19.02 -13.09
CA ALA A 109 -26.45 -19.15 -12.27
C ALA A 109 -25.18 -19.16 -13.15
N HIS A 110 -24.46 -18.04 -13.05
CA HIS A 110 -23.01 -17.95 -13.06
C HIS A 110 -22.26 -18.44 -14.30
N SER A 111 -22.32 -17.58 -15.33
CA SER A 111 -21.20 -17.38 -16.24
C SER A 111 -19.93 -17.02 -15.45
N VAL A 112 -18.96 -17.91 -15.54
CA VAL A 112 -17.55 -17.76 -15.21
C VAL A 112 -16.96 -16.52 -15.92
N LEU A 113 -16.61 -15.49 -15.16
CA LEU A 113 -15.54 -14.54 -15.51
C LEU A 113 -14.31 -15.03 -14.75
N ARG A 114 -13.49 -15.95 -15.27
CA ARG A 114 -12.50 -15.75 -16.34
C ARG A 114 -11.66 -14.48 -16.12
N PHE A 115 -10.81 -14.54 -15.09
CA PHE A 115 -9.64 -13.66 -15.00
C PHE A 115 -8.72 -13.94 -16.20
N GLN A 116 -8.47 -12.89 -17.01
CA GLN A 116 -7.45 -12.86 -18.07
C GLN A 116 -6.24 -12.05 -17.57
N PRO A 117 -5.03 -12.32 -18.09
CA PRO A 117 -3.76 -11.98 -17.45
C PRO A 117 -3.24 -10.61 -17.92
N GLU A 118 -3.48 -9.57 -17.14
CA GLU A 118 -2.89 -8.24 -17.36
C GLU A 118 -1.54 -8.06 -16.64
N GLU A 119 -1.01 -9.11 -16.01
CA GLU A 119 0.23 -9.04 -15.22
C GLU A 119 1.51 -8.94 -16.07
N ASP A 120 1.47 -9.33 -17.35
CA ASP A 120 2.67 -9.36 -18.20
C ASP A 120 3.08 -7.97 -18.73
N ARG A 121 2.14 -7.01 -18.80
CA ARG A 121 2.45 -5.65 -19.28
C ARG A 121 3.32 -4.88 -18.30
N TYR A 122 3.14 -5.11 -17.00
CA TYR A 122 3.88 -4.41 -15.95
C TYR A 122 5.32 -4.91 -15.82
N LYS A 123 5.57 -6.20 -16.09
CA LYS A 123 6.93 -6.78 -16.07
C LYS A 123 7.81 -6.26 -17.20
N LEU A 124 7.24 -5.92 -18.36
CA LEU A 124 7.99 -5.40 -19.50
C LEU A 124 8.50 -3.96 -19.26
N VAL A 125 7.77 -3.16 -18.48
CA VAL A 125 8.14 -1.76 -18.18
C VAL A 125 9.31 -1.70 -17.19
N LEU A 126 9.41 -2.67 -16.28
CA LEU A 126 10.52 -2.77 -15.32
C LEU A 126 11.84 -3.25 -15.95
N ASN A 127 11.77 -3.89 -17.13
CA ASN A 127 12.95 -4.41 -17.84
C ASN A 127 13.61 -3.36 -18.77
N ARG A 128 13.16 -2.10 -18.70
CA ARG A 128 13.79 -0.98 -19.41
C ARG A 128 14.89 -0.35 -18.55
N SER A 129 16.09 -0.89 -18.78
CA SER A 129 17.39 -0.22 -18.69
C SER A 129 18.01 -0.01 -17.30
N ASP A 130 18.92 -0.92 -16.97
CA ASP A 130 20.06 -0.79 -16.05
C ASP A 130 21.09 0.27 -16.49
N SER A 131 20.65 1.44 -16.95
CA SER A 131 21.52 2.52 -17.40
C SER A 131 21.08 3.82 -16.79
N GLU A 132 21.34 3.97 -15.50
CA GLU A 132 22.02 5.15 -14.95
C GLU A 132 22.08 4.98 -13.45
N THR A 133 23.23 4.53 -12.98
CA THR A 133 23.61 4.54 -11.58
C THR A 133 23.64 6.00 -11.12
N ILE A 134 22.50 6.52 -10.66
CA ILE A 134 22.35 7.87 -10.08
C ILE A 134 23.40 8.08 -8.97
N ALA A 135 23.77 7.00 -8.27
CA ALA A 135 24.84 7.00 -7.27
C ALA A 135 26.26 7.13 -7.85
N SER A 136 26.55 6.62 -9.06
CA SER A 136 27.91 6.68 -9.63
C SER A 136 28.28 8.06 -10.16
N ASN A 137 27.29 8.88 -10.54
CA ASN A 137 27.51 10.24 -11.03
C ASN A 137 27.40 11.32 -9.96
N TYR A 138 27.00 10.98 -8.73
CA TYR A 138 26.74 11.95 -7.66
C TYR A 138 28.00 12.75 -7.26
N PHE A 139 29.18 12.13 -7.30
CA PHE A 139 30.46 12.79 -6.97
C PHE A 139 31.30 13.19 -8.18
N GLY A 140 30.98 12.68 -9.38
CA GLY A 140 31.83 12.83 -10.57
C GLY A 140 31.68 14.20 -11.27
N LEU A 141 30.46 14.72 -11.37
CA LEU A 141 30.19 15.95 -12.14
C LEU A 141 30.54 17.25 -11.40
N SER A 142 30.50 17.28 -10.06
CA SER A 142 30.80 18.51 -9.29
C SER A 142 32.29 18.74 -9.05
N ARG A 143 33.11 17.69 -8.94
CA ARG A 143 34.58 17.84 -8.79
C ARG A 143 35.30 18.25 -10.07
N ALA A 144 34.72 17.96 -11.24
CA ALA A 144 35.35 18.20 -12.54
C ALA A 144 35.34 19.68 -12.98
N ARG A 145 34.57 20.56 -12.32
CA ARG A 145 34.43 21.97 -12.73
C ARG A 145 35.34 22.97 -12.00
N GLN A 146 36.07 22.54 -10.95
CA GLN A 146 36.84 23.44 -10.10
C GLN A 146 38.37 23.28 -10.22
N ILE A 147 38.87 22.55 -11.23
CA ILE A 147 40.31 22.32 -11.48
C ILE A 147 40.76 22.98 -12.79
N LEU A 148 40.27 24.19 -13.10
CA LEU A 148 40.82 25.06 -14.13
C LEU A 148 41.07 26.45 -13.57
#